data_AF-A0A7C3K987-F1
#
_entry.id   AF-A0A7C3K987-F1
#
_cell.length_a   1.000
_cell.length_b   1.000
_cell.length_c   1.000
_cell.angle_alpha   90.00
_cell.angle_beta   90.00
_cell.angle_gamma   90.00
#
_symmetry.space_group_name_H-M   'P 1'
#
loop_
_entity.id
_entity.type
_entity.pdbx_description
1 polymer ?
#
loop_
_entity_poly.entity_id
_entity_poly.type
_entity_poly.pdbx_seq_one_letter_code
_entity_poly.pdbx_strand_id
1 'polypeptide(L)'
;MARLIRIEATGPVKIDPSAGPRDEHGNLKPLFICACGLSRTLPMCDGSHKQARASEQPGKLYVYDDDRCTIREVRDDRAASAG
;
A
#
# COMPACT_ATOMS: atom_id res chain seq x y z
N MET A 1 -3.09 19.46 -13.54
CA MET A 1 -4.03 19.52 -12.39
C MET A 1 -3.54 18.54 -11.35
N ALA A 2 -3.51 18.92 -10.06
CA ALA A 2 -3.08 18.06 -8.98
C ALA A 2 -4.26 17.73 -8.06
N ARG A 3 -4.25 16.53 -7.47
CA ARG A 3 -5.24 16.09 -6.48
C ARG A 3 -4.52 15.34 -5.37
N LEU A 4 -4.87 15.64 -4.12
CA LEU A 4 -4.44 14.86 -2.96
C LEU A 4 -5.50 13.80 -2.64
N ILE A 5 -5.10 12.54 -2.52
CA ILE A 5 -5.96 11.42 -2.14
C ILE A 5 -5.44 10.83 -0.84
N ARG A 6 -6.31 10.66 0.16
CA ARG A 6 -6.00 9.95 1.40
C ARG A 6 -6.06 8.44 1.17
N ILE A 7 -5.07 7.70 1.64
CA ILE A 7 -4.99 6.24 1.54
C ILE A 7 -4.85 5.69 2.96
N GLU A 8 -5.73 4.78 3.35
CA GLU A 8 -5.75 4.16 4.70
C GLU A 8 -5.43 2.67 4.68
N ALA A 9 -5.49 2.03 3.52
CA ALA A 9 -5.16 0.62 3.40
C ALA A 9 -3.67 0.39 3.73
N THR A 10 -3.37 -0.53 4.64
CA THR A 10 -1.99 -0.79 5.08
C THR A 10 -1.37 -2.01 4.41
N GLY A 11 -2.01 -2.58 3.39
CA GLY A 11 -1.59 -3.84 2.77
C GLY A 11 -2.19 -4.04 1.37
N PRO A 12 -1.80 -5.11 0.68
CA PRO A 12 -2.30 -5.41 -0.65
C PRO A 12 -3.69 -6.06 -0.64
N VAL A 13 -4.39 -5.93 -1.76
CA VAL A 13 -5.59 -6.72 -2.06
C VAL A 13 -5.16 -7.99 -2.77
N LYS A 14 -5.59 -9.14 -2.24
CA LYS A 14 -5.40 -10.45 -2.88
C LYS A 14 -6.51 -10.66 -3.91
N ILE A 15 -6.11 -10.99 -5.13
CA ILE A 15 -7.02 -11.38 -6.22
C ILE A 15 -6.70 -12.83 -6.57
N ASP A 16 -7.71 -13.69 -6.49
CA ASP A 16 -7.64 -15.09 -6.91
C ASP A 16 -8.27 -15.22 -8.30
N PRO A 17 -7.47 -15.24 -9.39
CA PRO A 17 -8.01 -15.21 -10.74
C PRO A 17 -8.60 -16.56 -11.15
N SER A 18 -9.68 -16.54 -11.94
CA SER A 18 -10.34 -17.76 -12.42
C SER A 18 -9.66 -18.43 -13.62
N ALA A 19 -8.91 -17.67 -14.43
CA ALA A 19 -8.34 -18.16 -15.69
C ALA A 19 -6.79 -18.23 -15.72
N GLY A 20 -6.10 -17.41 -14.91
CA GLY A 20 -4.64 -17.33 -14.86
C GLY A 20 -4.17 -16.00 -14.26
N PRO A 21 -2.86 -15.79 -14.02
CA PRO A 21 -1.70 -16.63 -14.38
C PRO A 21 -1.61 -17.93 -13.57
N ARG A 22 -0.80 -18.87 -14.05
CA ARG A 22 -0.51 -20.13 -13.36
C ARG A 22 0.94 -20.15 -12.87
N ASP A 23 1.20 -20.89 -11.79
CA ASP A 23 2.56 -21.16 -11.34
C ASP A 23 3.26 -22.23 -12.19
N GLU A 24 4.51 -22.55 -11.86
CA GLU A 24 5.30 -23.59 -12.54
C GLU A 24 4.71 -25.00 -12.43
N HIS A 25 3.81 -25.22 -11.48
CA HIS A 25 3.10 -26.47 -11.26
C HIS A 25 1.69 -26.48 -11.90
N GLY A 26 1.29 -25.41 -12.58
CA GLY A 26 -0.01 -25.27 -13.24
C GLY A 26 -1.16 -24.82 -12.34
N ASN A 27 -0.93 -24.51 -11.06
CA ASN A 27 -1.96 -24.00 -10.15
C ASN A 27 -2.24 -22.52 -10.44
N LEU A 28 -3.46 -22.06 -10.14
CA LEU A 28 -3.79 -20.64 -10.22
C LEU A 28 -2.94 -19.84 -9.24
N LYS A 29 -2.24 -18.82 -9.76
CA LYS A 29 -1.35 -17.97 -8.97
C LYS A 29 -2.12 -16.73 -8.48
N PRO A 30 -2.21 -16.51 -7.16
CA PRO A 30 -2.83 -15.31 -6.62
C PRO A 30 -2.03 -14.07 -6.99
N LEU A 31 -2.74 -12.99 -7.29
CA LEU A 31 -2.16 -11.67 -7.52
C LEU A 31 -2.32 -10.80 -6.28
N PHE A 32 -1.32 -9.98 -6.00
CA PHE A 32 -1.35 -9.04 -4.89
C PHE A 32 -1.21 -7.63 -5.44
N ILE A 33 -2.31 -6.88 -5.43
CA ILE A 33 -2.36 -5.50 -5.90
C ILE A 33 -2.07 -4.58 -4.72
N CYS A 34 -1.15 -3.63 -4.90
CA CYS A 34 -0.86 -2.66 -3.87
C CYS A 34 -2.08 -1.77 -3.62
N ALA A 35 -2.54 -1.71 -2.37
CA ALA A 35 -3.52 -0.73 -1.93
C ALA A 35 -2.95 0.27 -0.92
N CYS A 36 -1.73 0.05 -0.42
CA CYS A 36 -1.08 0.98 0.53
C CYS A 36 -0.46 2.21 -0.12
N GLY A 37 -0.38 2.27 -1.45
CA GLY A 37 0.17 3.41 -2.18
C GLY A 37 1.69 3.56 -2.12
N LEU A 38 2.42 2.63 -1.48
CA LEU A 38 3.88 2.73 -1.28
C LEU A 38 4.72 1.80 -2.18
N SER A 39 4.08 1.00 -3.02
CA SER A 39 4.84 0.13 -3.94
C SER A 39 5.65 0.96 -4.93
N ARG A 40 6.87 0.52 -5.23
CA ARG A 40 7.71 1.07 -6.29
C ARG A 40 7.44 0.41 -7.65
N THR A 41 6.69 -0.69 -7.65
CA THR A 41 6.31 -1.45 -8.85
C THR A 41 4.79 -1.48 -9.04
N LEU A 42 4.13 -0.37 -8.71
CA LEU A 42 2.69 -0.22 -8.92
C LEU A 42 2.28 -0.66 -10.34
N PRO A 43 1.17 -1.40 -10.49
CA PRO A 43 0.15 -1.69 -9.47
C PRO A 43 0.45 -2.89 -8.56
N MET A 44 1.55 -3.61 -8.76
CA MET A 44 1.86 -4.82 -7.99
C MET A 44 2.34 -4.50 -6.58
N CYS A 45 2.08 -5.39 -5.64
CA CYS A 45 2.67 -5.34 -4.31
C CYS A 45 4.12 -5.83 -4.33
N ASP A 46 5.06 -4.97 -3.93
CA ASP A 46 6.48 -5.30 -3.76
C ASP A 46 6.89 -5.56 -2.30
N GLY A 47 5.95 -5.48 -1.37
CA GLY A 47 6.19 -5.68 0.05
C GLY A 47 6.55 -4.41 0.83
N SER A 48 6.61 -3.23 0.20
CA SER A 48 6.92 -1.96 0.88
C SER A 48 6.01 -1.66 2.08
N HIS A 49 4.74 -2.13 2.03
CA HIS A 49 3.79 -2.03 3.14
C HIS A 49 4.30 -2.65 4.46
N LYS A 50 5.20 -3.65 4.40
CA LYS A 50 5.74 -4.28 5.60
C LYS A 50 6.69 -3.36 6.35
N GLN A 51 7.50 -2.60 5.63
CA GLN A 51 8.41 -1.62 6.22
C GLN A 51 7.61 -0.48 6.84
N ALA A 52 6.62 0.04 6.11
CA ALA A 52 5.68 1.05 6.61
C ALA A 52 4.99 0.61 7.91
N ARG A 53 4.42 -0.62 7.96
CA ARG A 53 3.81 -1.15 9.20
C ARG A 53 4.77 -1.24 10.39
N ALA A 54 6.07 -1.37 10.15
CA ALA A 54 7.07 -1.45 11.22
C ALA A 54 7.47 -0.06 11.74
N SER A 55 7.36 0.99 10.93
CA SER A 55 7.79 2.35 11.26
C SER A 55 6.64 3.34 11.53
N GLU A 56 5.43 3.03 11.06
CA GLU A 56 4.25 3.88 11.20
C GLU A 56 3.49 3.61 12.50
N GLN A 57 3.03 4.69 13.14
CA GLN A 57 2.30 4.66 14.40
C GLN A 57 0.81 4.95 14.17
N PRO A 58 -0.10 4.31 14.94
CA PRO A 58 -1.51 4.64 14.93
C PRO A 58 -1.76 6.13 15.23
N GLY A 59 -2.77 6.72 14.57
CA GLY A 59 -3.15 8.12 14.79
C GLY A 59 -2.17 9.14 14.20
N LYS A 60 -1.21 8.71 13.39
CA LYS A 60 -0.30 9.59 12.63
C LYS A 60 -0.61 9.51 11.14
N LEU A 61 -0.47 10.63 10.47
CA LEU A 61 -0.49 10.75 9.01
C LEU A 61 0.94 10.91 8.50
N TYR A 62 1.34 10.03 7.59
CA TYR A 62 2.67 10.02 6.97
C TYR A 62 2.57 10.53 5.53
N VAL A 63 3.36 11.55 5.20
CA VAL A 63 3.47 12.08 3.84
C VAL A 63 4.79 11.61 3.25
N TYR A 64 4.72 10.78 2.22
CA TYR A 64 5.87 10.27 1.51
C TYR A 64 6.24 11.19 0.33
N ASP A 65 7.49 11.11 -0.10
CA ASP A 65 7.94 11.71 -1.36
C ASP A 65 7.44 10.97 -2.61
N ASP A 66 7.74 11.52 -3.78
CA ASP A 66 7.32 11.01 -5.08
C ASP A 66 7.81 9.58 -5.34
N ASP A 67 8.95 9.20 -4.75
CA ASP A 67 9.54 7.87 -4.85
C ASP A 67 8.95 6.88 -3.83
N ARG A 68 8.09 7.34 -2.92
CA ARG A 68 7.44 6.54 -1.87
C ARG A 68 8.43 5.84 -0.94
N CYS A 69 9.63 6.40 -0.79
CA CYS A 69 10.71 5.81 0.01
C CYS A 69 11.04 6.63 1.26
N THR A 70 10.83 7.95 1.19
CA THR A 70 11.19 8.85 2.28
C THR A 70 9.95 9.51 2.84
N ILE A 71 9.79 9.46 4.16
CA ILE A 71 8.79 10.26 4.87
C ILE A 71 9.27 11.71 4.87
N ARG A 72 8.54 12.58 4.19
CA ARG A 72 8.78 14.04 4.18
C ARG A 72 8.16 14.72 5.39
N GLU A 73 7.06 14.16 5.90
CA GLU A 73 6.35 14.75 7.02
C GLU A 73 5.53 13.73 7.80
N VAL A 74 5.45 13.93 9.12
CA VAL A 74 4.56 13.20 10.01
C VAL A 74 3.69 14.20 10.75
N ARG A 75 2.38 13.99 10.74
CA ARG A 75 1.39 14.85 11.42
C ARG A 75 0.47 14.00 12.29
N ASP A 76 -0.20 14.62 13.26
CA ASP A 76 -1.32 13.98 13.93
C ASP A 76 -2.48 13.80 12.95
N ASP A 77 -3.03 12.59 12.88
CA ASP A 77 -4.18 12.30 12.06
C ASP A 77 -5.48 12.69 12.78
N ARG A 78 -5.80 13.98 12.73
CA ARG A 78 -7.02 14.53 13.35
C ARG A 78 -8.32 14.01 12.73
N ALA A 79 -8.26 13.35 11.57
CA ALA A 79 -9.43 12.71 10.99
C ALA A 79 -9.72 11.35 11.64
N ALA A 80 -8.69 10.65 12.15
CA ALA A 80 -8.86 9.40 12.88
C ALA A 80 -9.48 9.59 14.28
N SER A 81 -9.42 10.81 14.84
CA SER A 81 -10.01 11.15 16.15
C SER A 81 -11.49 11.55 16.11
N ALA A 82 -12.12 11.56 14.94
CA ALA A 82 -13.52 11.97 14.75
C ALA A 82 -14.51 10.79 14.62
N GLY A 83 -14.07 9.57 14.93
CA GLY A 83 -14.87 8.34 14.92
C GLY A 83 -15.42 7.96 16.28
#